data_AF-A0A6N6LDD0-F1
#
_entry.id   AF-A0A6N6LDD0-F1
#
_cell.length_a   1.000
_cell.length_b   1.000
_cell.length_c   1.000
_cell.angle_alpha   90.00
_cell.angle_beta   90.00
_cell.angle_gamma   90.00
#
_symmetry.space_group_name_H-M   'P 1'
#
loop_
_entity.id
_entity.type
_entity.pdbx_description
1 polymer ?
#
loop_
_entity_poly.entity_id
_entity_poly.type
_entity_poly.pdbx_seq_one_letter_code
_entity_poly.pdbx_strand_id
1 'polypeptide(L)'
;MSIKFSAIALGAMLALGTGAASAAAPADWSKVAAKKITVFYPGVSPIEWITKGSDHGGARLLKKGETCVGCHEEELADMGQKMASGSKIEPTPIAGKAAAIPVNVQAAHDGENLYLRFSWKEPKASGAAKMDADNQVKLAVMLEANKVERADQSGCWETCHGDARTMPGADDKKTKYVKGGDLASGKYYDLIQWRSGKGEAHDGYVADKRVMDGGKGLVSAEGKKDGDTWTVVFTRKLAGGGEGDIALATGKTYNFGFAVHDDHAKGRFHQVSMGYTLGIDAKADIVAAKQ
;
A
#
# COMPACT_ATOMS: atom_id res chain seq x y z
N MET A 1 20.94 26.62 -77.81
CA MET A 1 21.61 26.19 -76.57
C MET A 1 20.65 25.23 -75.87
N SER A 2 20.98 23.92 -75.93
CA SER A 2 20.63 22.78 -75.03
C SER A 2 19.19 22.66 -74.46
N ILE A 3 18.39 21.62 -74.79
CA ILE A 3 18.33 20.26 -74.17
C ILE A 3 17.94 20.34 -72.67
N LYS A 4 17.03 19.59 -72.03
CA LYS A 4 15.98 18.55 -72.28
C LYS A 4 15.46 18.14 -70.87
N PHE A 5 14.23 17.62 -70.78
CA PHE A 5 13.73 16.54 -69.87
C PHE A 5 13.73 16.63 -68.31
N SER A 6 12.53 16.33 -67.78
CA SER A 6 12.21 15.21 -66.84
C SER A 6 12.18 15.38 -65.31
N ALA A 7 10.98 15.05 -64.80
CA ALA A 7 10.66 13.97 -63.85
C ALA A 7 10.78 14.16 -62.32
N ILE A 8 9.61 13.95 -61.68
CA ILE A 8 9.31 13.06 -60.54
C ILE A 8 10.28 13.10 -59.34
N ALA A 9 9.76 13.48 -58.18
CA ALA A 9 10.09 12.81 -56.92
C ALA A 9 8.90 12.83 -55.96
N LEU A 10 8.36 11.62 -55.76
CA LEU A 10 7.48 11.21 -54.68
C LEU A 10 8.19 11.44 -53.33
N GLY A 11 7.48 11.95 -52.32
CA GLY A 11 8.03 12.14 -50.98
C GLY A 11 6.95 12.12 -49.92
N ALA A 12 6.37 10.95 -49.67
CA ALA A 12 5.55 10.70 -48.50
C ALA A 12 6.43 10.77 -47.24
N MET A 13 6.25 11.80 -46.41
CA MET A 13 6.72 11.78 -45.02
C MET A 13 5.55 11.34 -44.13
N LEU A 14 5.48 10.03 -43.90
CA LEU A 14 4.83 9.45 -42.73
C LEU A 14 5.64 9.90 -41.50
N ALA A 15 5.18 10.94 -40.83
CA ALA A 15 5.61 11.23 -39.47
C ALA A 15 5.02 10.15 -38.55
N LEU A 16 5.77 9.08 -38.33
CA LEU A 16 5.59 8.20 -37.18
C LEU A 16 5.92 9.02 -35.93
N GLY A 17 4.94 9.75 -35.42
CA GLY A 17 4.93 10.17 -34.03
C GLY A 17 4.84 8.90 -33.20
N THR A 18 5.97 8.44 -32.65
CA THR A 18 5.98 7.57 -31.50
C THR A 18 5.39 8.35 -30.34
N GLY A 19 4.06 8.42 -30.29
CA GLY A 19 3.36 8.83 -29.08
C GLY A 19 3.82 7.89 -27.99
N ALA A 20 4.36 8.44 -26.91
CA ALA A 20 4.49 7.70 -25.67
C ALA A 20 3.12 7.06 -25.40
N ALA A 21 3.05 5.73 -25.43
CA ALA A 21 1.83 5.06 -25.02
C ALA A 21 1.58 5.53 -23.58
N SER A 22 0.54 6.34 -23.36
CA SER A 22 0.18 6.77 -22.02
C SER A 22 -0.01 5.51 -21.18
N ALA A 23 0.69 5.43 -20.04
CA ALA A 23 0.48 4.37 -19.08
C ALA A 23 -1.02 4.25 -18.81
N ALA A 24 -1.61 3.11 -19.12
CA ALA A 24 -3.04 2.89 -19.03
C ALA A 24 -3.29 1.60 -18.27
N ALA A 25 -3.96 1.74 -17.13
CA ALA A 25 -4.43 0.60 -16.36
C ALA A 25 -5.25 -0.36 -17.24
N PRO A 26 -5.30 -1.67 -16.89
CA PRO A 26 -6.10 -2.64 -17.64
C PRO A 26 -7.51 -2.13 -17.91
N ALA A 27 -7.91 -2.11 -19.19
CA ALA A 27 -9.24 -1.65 -19.61
C ALA A 27 -10.35 -2.55 -19.04
N ASP A 28 -10.04 -3.82 -18.81
CA ASP A 28 -10.95 -4.81 -18.25
C ASP A 28 -10.32 -5.55 -17.05
N TRP A 29 -10.63 -5.05 -15.86
CA TRP A 29 -10.19 -5.65 -14.60
C TRP A 29 -10.83 -7.01 -14.30
N SER A 30 -11.87 -7.45 -15.02
CA SER A 30 -12.48 -8.76 -14.76
C SER A 30 -11.56 -9.94 -15.10
N LYS A 31 -10.55 -9.70 -15.94
CA LYS A 31 -9.53 -10.69 -16.34
C LYS A 31 -8.34 -10.76 -15.38
N VAL A 32 -8.21 -9.79 -14.47
CA VAL A 32 -7.12 -9.74 -13.49
C VAL A 32 -7.58 -10.47 -12.23
N ALA A 33 -6.82 -11.46 -11.78
CA ALA A 33 -7.16 -12.21 -10.57
C ALA A 33 -7.30 -11.29 -9.34
N ALA A 34 -8.38 -11.46 -8.60
CA ALA A 34 -8.65 -10.71 -7.37
C ALA A 34 -8.35 -11.58 -6.14
N LYS A 35 -7.54 -11.07 -5.22
CA LYS A 35 -7.38 -11.61 -3.87
C LYS A 35 -8.19 -10.75 -2.92
N LYS A 36 -9.06 -11.39 -2.13
CA LYS A 36 -9.75 -10.71 -1.03
C LYS A 36 -8.84 -10.70 0.19
N ILE A 37 -8.50 -9.51 0.68
CA ILE A 37 -7.69 -9.28 1.87
C ILE A 37 -8.53 -8.49 2.88
N THR A 38 -8.60 -8.99 4.11
CA THR A 38 -9.26 -8.29 5.21
C THR A 38 -8.27 -7.35 5.88
N VAL A 39 -8.53 -6.05 5.85
CA VAL A 39 -7.86 -5.11 6.76
C VAL A 39 -8.65 -5.05 8.06
N PHE A 40 -7.97 -4.98 9.20
CA PHE A 40 -8.60 -4.95 10.51
C PHE A 40 -8.07 -3.80 11.37
N TYR A 41 -8.87 -3.36 12.33
CA TYR A 41 -8.49 -2.33 13.28
C TYR A 41 -7.53 -2.91 14.33
N PRO A 42 -6.24 -2.50 14.37
CA PRO A 42 -5.23 -3.20 15.15
C PRO A 42 -5.12 -2.73 16.61
N GLY A 43 -5.85 -1.68 16.99
CA GLY A 43 -5.70 -1.02 18.30
C GLY A 43 -4.26 -0.53 18.52
N VAL A 44 -3.76 -0.67 19.75
CA VAL A 44 -2.39 -0.32 20.16
C VAL A 44 -1.54 -1.59 20.21
N SER A 45 -1.18 -2.11 19.03
CA SER A 45 -0.36 -3.32 18.86
C SER A 45 1.00 -3.00 18.20
N PRO A 46 1.88 -2.19 18.82
CA PRO A 46 3.19 -1.91 18.25
C PRO A 46 4.07 -3.17 18.19
N ILE A 47 5.13 -3.15 17.38
CA ILE A 47 6.02 -4.29 17.20
C ILE A 47 6.69 -4.73 18.52
N GLU A 48 6.95 -3.79 19.44
CA GLU A 48 7.44 -4.08 20.78
C GLU A 48 6.48 -4.97 21.57
N TRP A 49 5.17 -4.76 21.42
CA TRP A 49 4.15 -5.57 22.09
C TRP A 49 4.06 -6.97 21.46
N ILE A 50 4.07 -7.04 20.12
CA ILE A 50 3.98 -8.31 19.37
C ILE A 50 5.15 -9.24 19.68
N THR A 51 6.35 -8.66 19.81
CA THR A 51 7.59 -9.41 20.04
C THR A 51 7.90 -9.62 21.53
N LYS A 52 7.11 -9.04 22.42
CA LYS A 52 7.19 -9.27 23.87
C LYS A 52 6.32 -10.47 24.26
N GLY A 53 6.97 -11.62 24.38
CA GLY A 53 6.28 -12.92 24.59
C GLY A 53 5.39 -13.03 25.83
N SER A 54 5.56 -12.17 26.84
CA SER A 54 4.65 -12.11 27.99
C SER A 54 3.30 -11.47 27.66
N ASP A 55 3.27 -10.59 26.66
CA ASP A 55 2.12 -9.76 26.32
C ASP A 55 1.44 -10.25 25.03
N HIS A 56 2.20 -10.91 24.14
CA HIS A 56 1.70 -11.55 22.93
C HIS A 56 2.36 -12.93 22.71
N GLY A 57 1.56 -14.00 22.67
CA GLY A 57 2.04 -15.38 22.53
C GLY A 57 2.78 -15.67 21.21
N GLY A 58 2.58 -14.85 20.18
CA GLY A 58 3.21 -15.00 18.86
C GLY A 58 4.73 -14.78 18.86
N ALA A 59 5.30 -14.09 19.86
CA ALA A 59 6.74 -13.79 19.88
C ALA A 59 7.64 -15.04 19.76
N ARG A 60 7.24 -16.16 20.38
CA ARG A 60 7.98 -17.42 20.30
C ARG A 60 7.89 -18.04 18.90
N LEU A 61 6.75 -17.91 18.24
CA LEU A 61 6.51 -18.48 16.92
C LEU A 61 7.20 -17.65 15.83
N LEU A 62 7.22 -16.32 15.95
CA LEU A 62 7.99 -15.45 15.05
C LEU A 62 9.48 -15.83 15.06
N LYS A 63 10.06 -16.12 16.23
CA LYS A 63 11.45 -16.61 16.31
C LYS A 63 11.69 -17.95 15.61
N LYS A 64 10.64 -18.71 15.31
CA LYS A 64 10.70 -19.99 14.59
C LYS A 64 10.39 -19.86 13.10
N GLY A 65 10.22 -18.64 12.58
CA GLY A 65 9.94 -18.40 11.16
C GLY A 65 8.45 -18.30 10.82
N GLU A 66 7.55 -18.35 11.81
CA GLU A 66 6.12 -18.18 11.57
C GLU A 66 5.80 -16.75 11.12
N THR A 67 4.71 -16.56 10.36
CA THR A 67 4.27 -15.23 9.93
C THR A 67 3.01 -14.79 10.68
N CYS A 68 2.76 -13.48 10.72
CA CYS A 68 1.53 -12.95 11.30
C CYS A 68 0.29 -13.49 10.56
N VAL A 69 0.35 -13.59 9.23
CA VAL A 69 -0.74 -14.17 8.41
C VAL A 69 -0.96 -15.63 8.76
N GLY A 70 0.11 -16.43 8.88
CA GLY A 70 0.01 -17.86 9.15
C GLY A 70 -0.74 -18.19 10.44
N CYS A 71 -0.72 -17.29 11.44
CA CYS A 71 -1.49 -17.45 12.67
C CYS A 71 -2.87 -16.79 12.65
N HIS A 72 -3.01 -15.62 12.01
CA HIS A 72 -4.14 -14.72 12.24
C HIS A 72 -5.11 -14.56 11.06
N GLU A 73 -4.82 -15.09 9.86
CA GLU A 73 -5.60 -14.81 8.65
C GLU A 73 -7.12 -15.07 8.82
N GLU A 74 -7.47 -16.13 9.54
CA GLU A 74 -8.87 -16.54 9.73
C GLU A 74 -9.60 -15.77 10.84
N GLU A 75 -8.88 -15.05 11.71
CA GLU A 75 -9.46 -14.34 12.87
C GLU A 75 -9.38 -12.81 12.80
N LEU A 76 -8.92 -12.25 11.67
CA LEU A 76 -8.70 -10.79 11.53
C LEU A 76 -9.94 -9.95 11.86
N ALA A 77 -11.13 -10.41 11.46
CA ALA A 77 -12.38 -9.71 11.75
C ALA A 77 -12.70 -9.71 13.26
N ASP A 78 -12.57 -10.87 13.91
CA ASP A 78 -12.84 -11.03 15.34
C ASP A 78 -11.81 -10.30 16.20
N MET A 79 -10.55 -10.32 15.79
CA MET A 79 -9.50 -9.47 16.35
C MET A 79 -9.91 -8.01 16.25
N GLY A 80 -10.20 -7.53 15.05
CA GLY A 80 -10.66 -6.16 14.81
C GLY A 80 -11.82 -5.74 15.71
N GLN A 81 -12.79 -6.63 15.94
CA GLN A 81 -13.93 -6.36 16.82
C GLN A 81 -13.51 -6.16 18.27
N LYS A 82 -12.62 -7.01 18.80
CA LYS A 82 -12.10 -6.89 20.18
C LYS A 82 -11.36 -5.57 20.41
N MET A 83 -10.64 -5.08 19.40
CA MET A 83 -9.96 -3.79 19.49
C MET A 83 -10.95 -2.62 19.31
N ALA A 84 -11.85 -2.70 18.33
CA ALA A 84 -12.82 -1.63 18.07
C ALA A 84 -13.80 -1.43 19.24
N SER A 85 -14.16 -2.50 19.96
CA SER A 85 -14.99 -2.45 21.17
C SER A 85 -14.25 -1.96 22.42
N GLY A 86 -12.92 -1.84 22.38
CA GLY A 86 -12.10 -1.58 23.56
C GLY A 86 -11.89 -2.78 24.49
N SER A 87 -12.36 -3.97 24.11
CA SER A 87 -12.19 -5.19 24.92
C SER A 87 -10.73 -5.65 24.99
N LYS A 88 -9.89 -5.26 24.03
CA LYS A 88 -8.46 -5.59 24.02
C LYS A 88 -7.65 -4.44 23.42
N ILE A 89 -6.56 -4.05 24.10
CA ILE A 89 -5.49 -3.16 23.62
C ILE A 89 -5.93 -1.87 22.89
N GLU A 90 -7.09 -1.31 23.22
CA GLU A 90 -7.53 -0.02 22.72
C GLU A 90 -8.03 0.83 23.90
N PRO A 91 -7.22 1.79 24.39
CA PRO A 91 -7.58 2.60 25.55
C PRO A 91 -8.62 3.68 25.24
N THR A 92 -8.80 4.04 23.96
CA THR A 92 -9.76 5.08 23.54
C THR A 92 -10.57 4.59 22.33
N PRO A 93 -11.45 3.59 22.52
CA PRO A 93 -12.22 3.02 21.42
C PRO A 93 -13.17 4.06 20.83
N ILE A 94 -13.33 4.03 19.50
CA ILE A 94 -14.26 4.89 18.78
C ILE A 94 -15.55 4.10 18.57
N ALA A 95 -16.64 4.52 19.21
CA ALA A 95 -17.93 3.87 19.06
C ALA A 95 -18.34 3.82 17.59
N GLY A 96 -18.68 2.63 17.08
CA GLY A 96 -19.05 2.45 15.68
C GLY A 96 -17.89 2.39 14.68
N LYS A 97 -16.62 2.38 15.14
CA LYS A 97 -15.47 2.16 14.26
C LYS A 97 -15.60 0.84 13.51
N ALA A 98 -15.30 0.86 12.21
CA ALA A 98 -15.23 -0.37 11.44
C ALA A 98 -14.10 -1.26 11.96
N ALA A 99 -14.47 -2.41 12.52
CA ALA A 99 -13.54 -3.39 13.05
C ALA A 99 -12.68 -4.04 11.96
N ALA A 100 -13.26 -4.30 10.79
CA ALA A 100 -12.58 -4.88 9.65
C ALA A 100 -13.29 -4.50 8.35
N ILE A 101 -12.52 -4.49 7.26
CA ILE A 101 -12.98 -4.14 5.92
C ILE A 101 -12.41 -5.19 4.95
N PRO A 102 -13.25 -5.99 4.28
CA PRO A 102 -12.80 -6.86 3.21
C PRO A 102 -12.53 -6.04 1.96
N VAL A 103 -11.31 -6.12 1.44
CA VAL A 103 -10.84 -5.36 0.28
C VAL A 103 -10.45 -6.35 -0.82
N ASN A 104 -10.98 -6.16 -2.02
CA ASN A 104 -10.50 -6.88 -3.19
C ASN A 104 -9.25 -6.17 -3.72
N VAL A 105 -8.18 -6.93 -3.89
CA VAL A 105 -6.89 -6.45 -4.39
C VAL A 105 -6.59 -7.17 -5.70
N GLN A 106 -6.23 -6.39 -6.72
CA GLN A 106 -5.84 -6.88 -8.04
C GLN A 106 -4.54 -6.20 -8.44
N ALA A 107 -3.66 -6.93 -9.11
CA ALA A 107 -2.39 -6.41 -9.58
C ALA A 107 -2.13 -6.84 -11.03
N ALA A 108 -1.56 -5.95 -11.81
CA ALA A 108 -1.21 -6.16 -13.22
C ALA A 108 -0.02 -5.28 -13.59
N HIS A 109 0.65 -5.54 -14.72
CA HIS A 109 1.62 -4.61 -15.28
C HIS A 109 1.65 -4.67 -16.81
N ASP A 110 2.22 -3.66 -17.44
CA ASP A 110 2.47 -3.63 -18.91
C ASP A 110 3.95 -3.87 -19.27
N GLY A 111 4.82 -3.98 -18.25
CA GLY A 111 6.26 -4.11 -18.40
C GLY A 111 7.04 -2.82 -18.11
N GLU A 112 6.35 -1.68 -18.03
CA GLU A 112 6.90 -0.41 -17.56
C GLU A 112 6.26 0.01 -16.23
N ASN A 113 4.96 -0.16 -16.09
CA ASN A 113 4.16 0.27 -14.94
C ASN A 113 3.45 -0.92 -14.28
N LEU A 114 3.48 -0.93 -12.96
CA LEU A 114 2.63 -1.70 -12.07
C LEU A 114 1.30 -0.96 -11.86
N TYR A 115 0.22 -1.71 -11.94
CA TYR A 115 -1.14 -1.29 -11.63
C TYR A 115 -1.64 -2.04 -10.41
N LEU A 116 -2.03 -1.33 -9.36
CA LEU A 116 -2.64 -1.89 -8.16
C LEU A 116 -4.05 -1.35 -8.00
N ARG A 117 -5.06 -2.24 -8.04
CA ARG A 117 -6.45 -1.88 -7.84
C ARG A 117 -6.99 -2.44 -6.54
N PHE A 118 -7.63 -1.56 -5.78
CA PHE A 118 -8.29 -1.86 -4.52
C PHE A 118 -9.76 -1.50 -4.63
N SER A 119 -10.66 -2.39 -4.20
CA SER A 119 -12.08 -2.08 -4.10
C SER A 119 -12.71 -2.64 -2.83
N TRP A 120 -13.54 -1.84 -2.18
CA TRP A 120 -14.22 -2.24 -0.94
C TRP A 120 -15.51 -1.45 -0.75
N LYS A 121 -16.40 -2.02 0.05
CA LYS A 121 -17.60 -1.33 0.50
C LYS A 121 -17.25 -0.41 1.66
N GLU A 122 -17.70 0.83 1.56
CA GLU A 122 -17.61 1.82 2.61
C GLU A 122 -18.30 1.30 3.88
N PRO A 123 -17.57 1.23 5.00
CA PRO A 123 -18.19 0.89 6.27
C PRO A 123 -19.18 1.96 6.72
N LYS A 124 -20.11 1.58 7.59
CA LYS A 124 -20.99 2.54 8.25
C LYS A 124 -20.15 3.58 9.01
N ALA A 125 -20.46 4.86 8.82
CA ALA A 125 -19.82 5.93 9.57
C ALA A 125 -20.02 5.74 11.08
N SER A 126 -18.98 6.01 11.86
CA SER A 126 -19.02 5.91 13.32
C SER A 126 -19.84 7.03 13.96
N GLY A 127 -19.95 8.17 13.27
CA GLY A 127 -20.54 9.41 13.80
C GLY A 127 -19.60 10.19 14.72
N ALA A 128 -18.34 9.74 14.89
CA ALA A 128 -17.34 10.45 15.65
C ALA A 128 -16.89 11.75 14.95
N ALA A 129 -16.22 12.62 15.72
CA ALA A 129 -15.64 13.83 15.16
C ALA A 129 -14.59 13.49 14.10
N LYS A 130 -14.65 14.19 12.96
CA LYS A 130 -13.71 14.00 11.85
C LYS A 130 -12.30 14.38 12.30
N MET A 131 -11.37 13.42 12.24
CA MET A 131 -9.98 13.69 12.61
C MET A 131 -9.22 14.43 11.50
N ASP A 132 -9.64 14.18 10.26
CA ASP A 132 -9.16 14.78 9.01
C ASP A 132 -10.40 15.17 8.17
N ALA A 133 -10.81 16.44 8.27
CA ALA A 133 -12.05 16.90 7.65
C ALA A 133 -12.00 16.87 6.11
N ASP A 134 -10.81 16.99 5.54
CA ASP A 134 -10.59 17.08 4.10
C ASP A 134 -10.62 15.70 3.43
N ASN A 135 -10.27 14.65 4.16
CA ASN A 135 -10.12 13.31 3.60
C ASN A 135 -11.01 12.32 4.33
N GLN A 136 -12.14 11.96 3.73
CA GLN A 136 -13.02 10.91 4.21
C GLN A 136 -12.29 9.56 4.29
N VAL A 137 -11.49 9.28 3.27
CA VAL A 137 -10.77 8.01 3.12
C VAL A 137 -9.34 8.29 2.68
N LYS A 138 -8.40 7.51 3.21
CA LYS A 138 -7.04 7.41 2.67
C LYS A 138 -6.68 5.94 2.50
N LEU A 139 -5.96 5.63 1.44
CA LEU A 139 -5.41 4.31 1.18
C LEU A 139 -3.90 4.44 1.04
N ALA A 140 -3.15 3.75 1.88
CA ALA A 140 -1.69 3.70 1.82
C ALA A 140 -1.23 2.29 1.51
N VAL A 141 -0.24 2.15 0.64
CA VAL A 141 0.40 0.88 0.28
C VAL A 141 1.88 0.98 0.63
N MET A 142 2.42 -0.11 1.18
CA MET A 142 3.84 -0.24 1.44
C MET A 142 4.41 -1.47 0.74
N LEU A 143 5.58 -1.28 0.12
CA LEU A 143 6.38 -2.33 -0.50
C LEU A 143 7.73 -2.43 0.20
N GLU A 144 8.27 -3.65 0.31
CA GLU A 144 9.59 -3.88 0.93
C GLU A 144 10.33 -5.02 0.21
N ALA A 145 11.65 -4.89 0.07
CA ALA A 145 12.48 -5.71 -0.81
C ALA A 145 13.23 -6.86 -0.10
N ASN A 146 12.66 -7.41 0.98
CA ASN A 146 13.24 -8.47 1.82
C ASN A 146 14.62 -8.12 2.42
N LYS A 147 14.78 -6.87 2.83
CA LYS A 147 15.97 -6.30 3.47
C LYS A 147 15.73 -5.86 4.91
N VAL A 148 14.50 -5.46 5.23
CA VAL A 148 14.08 -5.15 6.59
C VAL A 148 13.91 -6.45 7.38
N GLU A 149 14.46 -6.47 8.59
CA GLU A 149 14.42 -7.63 9.47
C GLU A 149 12.96 -8.04 9.76
N ARG A 150 12.63 -9.31 9.52
CA ARG A 150 11.27 -9.90 9.68
C ARG A 150 10.18 -9.30 8.80
N ALA A 151 10.47 -8.46 7.82
CA ALA A 151 9.43 -7.90 6.96
C ALA A 151 8.63 -8.97 6.19
N ASP A 152 9.24 -10.11 5.91
CA ASP A 152 8.63 -11.32 5.36
C ASP A 152 7.68 -12.03 6.34
N GLN A 153 7.84 -11.82 7.65
CA GLN A 153 7.02 -12.41 8.70
C GLN A 153 5.94 -11.46 9.21
N SER A 154 6.26 -10.19 9.40
CA SER A 154 5.40 -9.19 10.05
C SER A 154 4.91 -8.10 9.09
N GLY A 155 5.35 -8.09 7.83
CA GLY A 155 4.90 -7.12 6.84
C GLY A 155 5.19 -5.68 7.27
N CYS A 156 4.19 -4.80 7.14
CA CYS A 156 4.33 -3.38 7.48
C CYS A 156 4.48 -3.11 8.99
N TRP A 157 4.36 -4.11 9.85
CA TRP A 157 4.40 -3.94 11.30
C TRP A 157 5.75 -3.52 11.84
N GLU A 158 6.84 -3.81 11.13
CA GLU A 158 8.19 -3.31 11.49
C GLU A 158 8.30 -1.78 11.40
N THR A 159 7.28 -1.10 10.89
CA THR A 159 7.17 0.37 10.91
C THR A 159 6.30 0.91 12.06
N CYS A 160 5.67 0.04 12.85
CA CYS A 160 4.65 0.37 13.83
C CYS A 160 5.21 0.29 15.25
N HIS A 161 5.59 1.44 15.81
CA HIS A 161 6.22 1.54 17.12
C HIS A 161 5.31 2.23 18.13
N GLY A 162 5.45 1.85 19.40
CA GLY A 162 4.63 2.38 20.50
C GLY A 162 4.86 3.88 20.79
N ASP A 163 5.98 4.42 20.32
CA ASP A 163 6.36 5.83 20.46
C ASP A 163 6.12 6.65 19.18
N ALA A 164 5.48 6.07 18.17
CA ALA A 164 5.06 6.80 16.99
C ALA A 164 3.83 7.67 17.31
N ARG A 165 3.79 8.88 16.74
CA ARG A 165 2.73 9.88 16.93
C ARG A 165 1.34 9.27 16.88
N THR A 166 0.45 9.81 17.70
CA THR A 166 -0.93 9.33 17.95
C THR A 166 -1.05 8.04 18.76
N MET A 167 0.04 7.31 19.04
CA MET A 167 0.05 6.28 20.08
C MET A 167 -0.10 6.90 21.47
N PRO A 168 -0.69 6.18 22.45
CA PRO A 168 -0.82 6.69 23.81
C PRO A 168 0.55 7.07 24.41
N GLY A 169 0.72 8.34 24.80
CA GLY A 169 1.94 8.85 25.43
C GLY A 169 3.12 9.13 24.48
N ALA A 170 2.92 9.04 23.17
CA ALA A 170 3.97 9.26 22.17
C ALA A 170 4.19 10.75 21.85
N ASP A 171 5.38 11.08 21.32
CA ASP A 171 5.69 12.40 20.77
C ASP A 171 4.96 12.60 19.42
N ASP A 172 4.20 13.69 19.30
CA ASP A 172 3.46 14.05 18.09
C ASP A 172 4.34 14.27 16.84
N LYS A 173 5.64 14.52 17.04
CA LYS A 173 6.60 14.70 15.96
C LYS A 173 7.21 13.39 15.48
N LYS A 174 7.20 12.34 16.29
CA LYS A 174 7.83 11.06 15.95
C LYS A 174 6.96 10.30 14.96
N THR A 175 7.42 10.11 13.74
CA THR A 175 6.67 9.33 12.74
C THR A 175 7.00 7.85 12.82
N LYS A 176 6.32 7.03 12.02
CA LYS A 176 6.75 5.66 11.71
C LYS A 176 8.23 5.64 11.29
N TYR A 177 8.92 4.56 11.64
CA TYR A 177 10.32 4.31 11.30
C TYR A 177 10.57 2.80 11.32
N VAL A 178 11.67 2.37 10.72
CA VAL A 178 12.23 1.02 10.81
C VAL A 178 13.47 1.09 11.69
N LYS A 179 13.60 0.17 12.65
CA LYS A 179 14.82 0.09 13.47
C LYS A 179 16.03 -0.24 12.60
N GLY A 180 17.02 0.64 12.60
CA GLY A 180 18.19 0.52 11.71
C GLY A 180 17.84 0.69 10.22
N GLY A 181 16.73 1.36 9.94
CA GLY A 181 16.30 1.69 8.58
C GLY A 181 17.30 2.64 7.92
N ASP A 182 17.60 2.37 6.66
CA ASP A 182 18.60 3.08 5.89
C ASP A 182 18.34 2.88 4.39
N LEU A 183 18.31 3.98 3.63
CA LEU A 183 18.11 3.94 2.19
C LEU A 183 19.28 3.28 1.46
N ALA A 184 20.52 3.56 1.89
CA ALA A 184 21.72 3.09 1.18
C ALA A 184 21.86 1.56 1.21
N SER A 185 21.50 0.92 2.33
CA SER A 185 21.49 -0.54 2.48
C SER A 185 20.18 -1.20 2.02
N GLY A 186 19.19 -0.43 1.57
CA GLY A 186 17.90 -0.96 1.11
C GLY A 186 16.92 -1.32 2.23
N LYS A 187 17.20 -0.93 3.48
CA LYS A 187 16.37 -1.23 4.66
C LYS A 187 15.28 -0.19 4.85
N TYR A 188 14.29 -0.19 3.98
CA TYR A 188 13.17 0.74 4.05
C TYR A 188 11.92 0.15 3.40
N TYR A 189 10.78 0.75 3.69
CA TYR A 189 9.54 0.51 2.95
C TYR A 189 9.32 1.66 1.97
N ASP A 190 9.06 1.33 0.71
CA ASP A 190 8.47 2.25 -0.26
C ASP A 190 6.99 2.48 0.14
N LEU A 191 6.53 3.73 0.08
CA LEU A 191 5.21 4.15 0.53
C LEU A 191 4.53 5.02 -0.52
N ILE A 192 3.40 4.53 -1.05
CA ILE A 192 2.47 5.33 -1.85
C ILE A 192 1.16 5.52 -1.11
N GLN A 193 0.52 6.68 -1.26
CA GLN A 193 -0.78 6.96 -0.64
C GLN A 193 -1.68 7.78 -1.53
N TRP A 194 -2.96 7.40 -1.55
CA TRP A 194 -4.06 8.16 -2.10
C TRP A 194 -4.93 8.76 -0.99
N ARG A 195 -5.44 9.97 -1.21
CA ARG A 195 -6.42 10.61 -0.32
C ARG A 195 -7.67 11.07 -1.06
N SER A 196 -8.83 10.85 -0.45
CA SER A 196 -10.13 11.09 -1.08
C SER A 196 -10.53 12.55 -1.21
N GLY A 197 -9.83 13.49 -0.59
CA GLY A 197 -10.17 14.91 -0.62
C GLY A 197 -10.03 15.49 -2.02
N LYS A 198 -8.90 16.16 -2.30
CA LYS A 198 -8.62 16.68 -3.64
C LYS A 198 -7.97 15.65 -4.57
N GLY A 199 -8.05 14.36 -4.24
CA GLY A 199 -7.37 13.28 -4.97
C GLY A 199 -5.84 13.34 -4.82
N GLU A 200 -5.35 13.82 -3.68
CA GLU A 200 -3.92 13.96 -3.42
C GLU A 200 -3.23 12.60 -3.42
N ALA A 201 -2.05 12.56 -4.05
CA ALA A 201 -1.20 11.39 -4.13
C ALA A 201 0.16 11.71 -3.49
N HIS A 202 0.70 10.75 -2.76
CA HIS A 202 1.98 10.84 -2.08
C HIS A 202 2.85 9.66 -2.45
N ASP A 203 4.14 9.92 -2.62
CA ASP A 203 5.16 8.95 -3.01
C ASP A 203 6.42 9.20 -2.18
N GLY A 204 6.76 8.27 -1.30
CA GLY A 204 7.82 8.41 -0.32
C GLY A 204 8.21 7.08 0.30
N TYR A 205 8.67 7.11 1.54
CA TYR A 205 9.24 5.91 2.18
C TYR A 205 9.21 5.95 3.71
N VAL A 206 9.51 4.81 4.33
CA VAL A 206 9.80 4.67 5.76
C VAL A 206 11.16 3.98 5.94
N ALA A 207 12.15 4.75 6.38
CA ALA A 207 13.46 4.29 6.82
C ALA A 207 13.63 4.61 8.31
N ASP A 208 14.69 5.30 8.74
CA ASP A 208 14.85 5.84 10.10
C ASP A 208 13.74 6.83 10.53
N LYS A 209 13.01 7.37 9.55
CA LYS A 209 11.78 8.13 9.70
C LYS A 209 10.89 7.93 8.48
N ARG A 210 9.66 8.43 8.56
CA ARG A 210 8.76 8.49 7.41
C ARG A 210 8.93 9.80 6.67
N VAL A 211 9.08 9.69 5.36
CA VAL A 211 9.02 10.77 4.39
C VAL A 211 7.84 10.49 3.47
N MET A 212 6.95 11.48 3.30
CA MET A 212 5.70 11.29 2.54
C MET A 212 5.87 11.58 1.05
N ASP A 213 6.85 12.41 0.69
CA ASP A 213 6.98 12.99 -0.65
C ASP A 213 8.45 12.98 -1.08
N GLY A 214 8.70 12.97 -2.38
CA GLY A 214 10.04 13.00 -2.98
C GLY A 214 10.35 11.77 -3.85
N GLY A 215 9.53 10.72 -3.76
CA GLY A 215 9.52 9.61 -4.71
C GLY A 215 9.15 10.07 -6.12
N LYS A 216 9.51 9.26 -7.11
CA LYS A 216 9.24 9.49 -8.54
C LYS A 216 8.70 8.25 -9.24
N GLY A 217 8.36 7.22 -8.46
CA GLY A 217 7.85 5.95 -8.91
C GLY A 217 6.35 6.03 -9.20
N LEU A 218 5.60 6.80 -8.41
CA LEU A 218 4.16 6.96 -8.57
C LEU A 218 3.83 7.84 -9.78
N VAL A 219 3.05 7.29 -10.71
CA VAL A 219 2.56 7.99 -11.92
C VAL A 219 1.19 8.60 -11.65
N SER A 220 0.27 7.83 -11.07
CA SER A 220 -1.05 8.32 -10.66
C SER A 220 -1.62 7.51 -9.51
N ALA A 221 -2.52 8.13 -8.75
CA ALA A 221 -3.36 7.47 -7.77
C ALA A 221 -4.78 8.01 -7.90
N GLU A 222 -5.69 7.19 -8.42
CA GLU A 222 -7.03 7.61 -8.81
C GLU A 222 -8.05 6.85 -8.00
N GLY A 223 -8.90 7.57 -7.27
CA GLY A 223 -9.96 6.98 -6.48
C GLY A 223 -11.33 7.50 -6.89
N LYS A 224 -12.31 6.60 -6.94
CA LYS A 224 -13.71 6.91 -7.17
C LYS A 224 -14.60 6.17 -6.19
N LYS A 225 -15.77 6.73 -5.95
CA LYS A 225 -16.85 6.09 -5.21
C LYS A 225 -18.05 5.93 -6.12
N ASP A 226 -18.55 4.71 -6.23
CA ASP A 226 -19.77 4.38 -6.95
C ASP A 226 -20.74 3.69 -5.97
N GLY A 227 -21.86 4.35 -5.67
CA GLY A 227 -22.73 3.96 -4.56
C GLY A 227 -21.97 3.89 -3.23
N ASP A 228 -21.96 2.71 -2.61
CA ASP A 228 -21.22 2.43 -1.36
C ASP A 228 -19.81 1.87 -1.61
N THR A 229 -19.36 1.76 -2.87
CA THR A 229 -18.13 1.07 -3.21
C THR A 229 -17.03 2.04 -3.59
N TRP A 230 -15.93 2.02 -2.84
CA TRP A 230 -14.69 2.69 -3.21
C TRP A 230 -13.89 1.83 -4.18
N THR A 231 -13.27 2.47 -5.16
CA THR A 231 -12.25 1.87 -6.02
C THR A 231 -11.07 2.82 -6.11
N VAL A 232 -9.86 2.34 -5.83
CA VAL A 232 -8.62 3.10 -5.98
C VAL A 232 -7.67 2.32 -6.89
N VAL A 233 -7.07 3.01 -7.85
CA VAL A 233 -6.05 2.45 -8.75
C VAL A 233 -4.78 3.27 -8.60
N PHE A 234 -3.68 2.61 -8.26
CA PHE A 234 -2.34 3.19 -8.33
C PHE A 234 -1.67 2.73 -9.62
N THR A 235 -1.00 3.67 -10.30
CA THR A 235 -0.07 3.40 -11.40
C THR A 235 1.31 3.81 -10.93
N ARG A 236 2.26 2.87 -10.90
CA ARG A 236 3.63 3.09 -10.42
C ARG A 236 4.62 2.47 -11.38
N LYS A 237 5.68 3.17 -11.76
CA LYS A 237 6.77 2.60 -12.56
C LYS A 237 7.37 1.39 -11.86
N LEU A 238 7.58 0.29 -12.57
CA LEU A 238 8.28 -0.88 -12.04
C LEU A 238 9.70 -0.50 -11.63
N ALA A 239 10.40 0.29 -12.44
CA ALA A 239 11.75 0.75 -12.16
C ALA A 239 11.90 1.63 -10.89
N GLY A 240 10.79 2.10 -10.30
CA GLY A 240 10.83 3.17 -9.30
C GLY A 240 11.23 4.49 -9.96
N GLY A 241 12.13 5.26 -9.33
CA GLY A 241 12.74 6.43 -9.99
C GLY A 241 13.29 7.51 -9.06
N GLY A 242 12.98 7.46 -7.77
CA GLY A 242 13.39 8.42 -6.75
C GLY A 242 13.94 7.76 -5.50
N GLU A 243 14.31 8.59 -4.53
CA GLU A 243 14.74 8.11 -3.22
C GLU A 243 13.59 7.40 -2.51
N GLY A 244 13.84 6.18 -2.03
CA GLY A 244 12.80 5.39 -1.36
C GLY A 244 11.86 4.64 -2.30
N ASP A 245 12.09 4.67 -3.62
CA ASP A 245 11.32 3.86 -4.57
C ASP A 245 12.02 2.53 -4.83
N ILE A 246 11.35 1.42 -4.53
CA ILE A 246 11.90 0.08 -4.77
C ILE A 246 11.79 -0.27 -6.27
N ALA A 247 12.91 -0.64 -6.89
CA ALA A 247 12.87 -1.23 -8.23
C ALA A 247 12.25 -2.64 -8.19
N LEU A 248 11.12 -2.80 -8.88
CA LEU A 248 10.36 -4.03 -9.01
C LEU A 248 10.75 -4.74 -10.31
N ALA A 249 11.24 -5.97 -10.19
CA ALA A 249 11.71 -6.77 -11.31
C ALA A 249 10.83 -8.01 -11.53
N THR A 250 10.57 -8.32 -12.79
CA THR A 250 9.94 -9.58 -13.22
C THR A 250 10.67 -10.79 -12.64
N GLY A 251 9.91 -11.80 -12.22
CA GLY A 251 10.42 -13.01 -11.58
C GLY A 251 10.80 -12.83 -10.10
N LYS A 252 10.52 -11.68 -9.48
CA LYS A 252 10.80 -11.40 -8.07
C LYS A 252 9.52 -11.23 -7.25
N THR A 253 9.66 -11.43 -5.95
CA THR A 253 8.63 -11.20 -4.94
C THR A 253 9.06 -10.11 -3.96
N TYR A 254 8.07 -9.37 -3.47
CA TYR A 254 8.22 -8.24 -2.57
C TYR A 254 7.21 -8.35 -1.43
N ASN A 255 7.56 -7.86 -0.25
CA ASN A 255 6.61 -7.75 0.85
C ASN A 255 5.64 -6.62 0.54
N PHE A 256 4.36 -6.87 0.79
CA PHE A 256 3.25 -6.01 0.45
C PHE A 256 2.29 -5.90 1.62
N GLY A 257 1.85 -4.69 1.90
CA GLY A 257 0.74 -4.45 2.81
C GLY A 257 0.12 -3.08 2.58
N PHE A 258 -1.06 -2.88 3.14
CA PHE A 258 -1.79 -1.64 2.94
C PHE A 258 -2.67 -1.30 4.14
N ALA A 259 -3.04 -0.03 4.23
CA ALA A 259 -3.88 0.50 5.29
C ALA A 259 -4.98 1.38 4.71
N VAL A 260 -6.17 1.26 5.28
CA VAL A 260 -7.31 2.12 5.01
C VAL A 260 -7.54 2.99 6.24
N HIS A 261 -7.44 4.31 6.08
CA HIS A 261 -8.01 5.25 7.03
C HIS A 261 -9.43 5.55 6.56
N ASP A 262 -10.42 4.85 7.11
CA ASP A 262 -11.83 5.14 6.86
C ASP A 262 -12.37 6.23 7.79
N ASP A 263 -13.57 6.74 7.48
CA ASP A 263 -14.34 7.63 8.35
C ASP A 263 -13.54 8.82 8.91
N HIS A 264 -12.80 9.50 8.02
CA HIS A 264 -11.98 10.66 8.35
C HIS A 264 -10.86 10.38 9.38
N ALA A 265 -10.48 9.11 9.57
CA ALA A 265 -9.46 8.73 10.53
C ALA A 265 -8.07 9.26 10.16
N LYS A 266 -7.21 9.41 11.18
CA LYS A 266 -5.79 9.75 11.00
C LYS A 266 -4.91 8.94 11.95
N GLY A 267 -3.61 8.94 11.67
CA GLY A 267 -2.63 8.33 12.57
C GLY A 267 -2.89 6.84 12.78
N ARG A 268 -2.89 6.40 14.05
CA ARG A 268 -3.08 5.00 14.44
C ARG A 268 -4.49 4.45 14.19
N PHE A 269 -5.48 5.30 13.90
CA PHE A 269 -6.89 4.89 13.84
C PHE A 269 -7.31 4.23 12.51
N HIS A 270 -6.39 3.53 11.83
CA HIS A 270 -6.64 2.87 10.54
C HIS A 270 -6.95 1.38 10.69
N GLN A 271 -7.53 0.79 9.65
CA GLN A 271 -7.49 -0.64 9.44
C GLN A 271 -6.26 -0.97 8.60
N VAL A 272 -5.61 -2.08 8.91
CA VAL A 272 -4.35 -2.49 8.26
C VAL A 272 -4.42 -3.94 7.84
N SER A 273 -3.78 -4.28 6.72
CA SER A 273 -3.59 -5.66 6.29
C SER A 273 -2.49 -6.31 7.13
N MET A 274 -2.49 -7.64 7.19
CA MET A 274 -1.25 -8.35 7.53
C MET A 274 -0.21 -8.24 6.40
N GLY A 275 0.96 -8.87 6.56
CA GLY A 275 1.98 -8.94 5.51
C GLY A 275 1.66 -10.01 4.46
N TYR A 276 1.60 -9.61 3.20
CA TYR A 276 1.43 -10.49 2.05
C TYR A 276 2.61 -10.34 1.09
N THR A 277 2.69 -11.22 0.09
CA THR A 277 3.69 -11.13 -0.97
C THR A 277 3.07 -10.64 -2.29
N LEU A 278 3.77 -9.73 -2.96
CA LEU A 278 3.50 -9.30 -4.33
C LEU A 278 4.57 -9.87 -5.26
N GLY A 279 4.16 -10.68 -6.24
CA GLY A 279 5.04 -11.21 -7.27
C GLY A 279 4.85 -10.49 -8.60
N ILE A 280 5.95 -10.09 -9.25
CA ILE A 280 5.91 -9.58 -10.63
C ILE A 280 6.18 -10.76 -11.55
N ASP A 281 5.15 -11.27 -12.23
CA ASP A 281 5.17 -12.56 -12.96
C ASP A 281 5.78 -13.72 -12.13
N ALA A 282 5.63 -13.69 -10.80
CA ALA A 282 6.18 -14.66 -9.87
C ALA A 282 5.10 -15.17 -8.92
N LYS A 283 5.23 -16.43 -8.47
CA LYS A 283 4.29 -17.02 -7.50
C LYS A 283 4.37 -16.25 -6.17
N ALA A 284 3.23 -15.72 -5.75
CA ALA A 284 3.04 -14.93 -4.54
C ALA A 284 1.56 -14.93 -4.15
N ASP A 285 1.20 -14.30 -3.03
CA ASP A 285 -0.19 -14.14 -2.60
C ASP A 285 -1.00 -13.27 -3.56
N ILE A 286 -0.36 -12.23 -4.10
CA ILE A 286 -0.86 -11.39 -5.17
C ILE A 286 0.15 -11.45 -6.32
N VAL A 287 -0.33 -11.77 -7.52
CA VAL A 287 0.51 -11.84 -8.72
C VAL A 287 0.13 -10.68 -9.64
N ALA A 288 1.08 -9.78 -9.88
CA ALA A 288 1.00 -8.84 -10.98
C ALA A 288 1.45 -9.57 -12.24
N ALA A 289 0.50 -10.00 -13.07
CA ALA A 289 0.78 -10.61 -14.36
C ALA A 289 0.77 -9.55 -15.46
N LYS A 290 1.66 -9.72 -16.45
CA LYS A 290 1.65 -8.87 -17.65
C LYS A 290 0.31 -8.93 -18.37
N GLN A 291 -0.26 -7.76 -18.72
CA GLN A 291 -1.50 -7.62 -19.52
C GLN A 291 -1.20 -7.12 -20.93
#